data_AF-E2C8B2-F1
#
_entry.id   AF-E2C8B2-F1
#
_cell.length_a   1.000
_cell.length_b   1.000
_cell.length_c   1.000
_cell.angle_alpha   90.00
_cell.angle_beta   90.00
_cell.angle_gamma   90.00
#
_symmetry.space_group_name_H-M   'P 1'
#
loop_
_entity.id
_entity.type
_entity.pdbx_description
1 polymer ?
#
loop_
_entity_poly.entity_id
_entity_poly.type
_entity_poly.pdbx_seq_one_letter_code
_entity_poly.pdbx_strand_id
1 'polypeptide(L)' 'SKMYTLRVEGKKDTKRAKGVKRNIIARMINFDDYTYCLREEIETSRCRSYIRFKLHEVYTVFETKIALSPYDGK' A
#
# COMPACT_ATOMS: atom_id res chain seq x y z
N SER A 1 -2.86 -9.06 9.60
CA SER A 1 -2.02 -9.27 8.39
C SER A 1 -0.61 -8.78 8.72
N LYS A 2 0.47 -9.21 8.03
CA LYS A 2 1.85 -8.82 8.41
C LYS A 2 2.45 -7.86 7.39
N MET A 3 3.11 -6.79 7.86
CA MET A 3 3.89 -5.87 7.03
C MET A 3 5.32 -5.71 7.55
N TYR A 4 6.27 -5.44 6.64
CA TYR A 4 7.65 -5.10 6.98
C TYR A 4 8.39 -4.45 5.80
N THR A 5 9.42 -3.68 6.12
CA THR A 5 10.38 -3.14 5.16
C THR A 5 11.81 -3.38 5.65
N LEU A 6 12.75 -3.61 4.73
CA LEU A 6 14.17 -3.76 5.01
C LEU A 6 14.97 -2.89 4.03
N ARG A 7 15.79 -2.00 4.57
CA ARG A 7 16.73 -1.15 3.83
C ARG A 7 18.14 -1.60 4.17
N VAL A 8 18.94 -1.89 3.14
CA VAL A 8 20.35 -2.27 3.24
C VAL A 8 21.12 -1.38 2.28
N GLU A 9 22.22 -0.80 2.74
CA GLU A 9 23.06 0.08 1.93
C GLU A 9 23.52 -0.62 0.65
N GLY A 10 23.46 0.09 -0.49
CA GLY A 10 23.78 -0.47 -1.80
C GLY A 10 22.77 -1.49 -2.35
N LYS A 11 21.65 -1.75 -1.68
CA LYS A 11 20.58 -2.66 -2.15
C LYS A 11 19.24 -1.95 -2.22
N LYS A 12 18.38 -2.46 -3.10
CA LYS A 12 16.99 -1.98 -3.20
C LYS A 12 16.20 -2.42 -1.98
N ASP A 13 15.38 -1.50 -1.47
CA ASP A 13 14.47 -1.76 -0.36
C ASP A 13 13.57 -2.98 -0.63
N THR A 14 13.52 -3.89 0.35
CA THR A 14 12.57 -5.00 0.34
C THR A 14 11.33 -4.58 1.09
N LYS A 15 10.17 -4.60 0.43
CA LYS A 15 8.89 -4.12 0.97
C LYS A 15 7.84 -5.23 0.93
N ARG A 16 7.10 -5.43 2.03
CA ARG A 16 5.99 -6.38 2.13
C ARG A 16 4.83 -5.81 2.95
N ALA A 17 3.63 -5.92 2.40
CA ALA A 17 2.37 -5.71 3.08
C ALA A 17 1.39 -6.78 2.62
N LYS A 18 0.95 -7.67 3.52
CA LYS A 18 0.05 -8.78 3.16
C LYS A 18 -1.32 -8.22 2.76
N GLY A 19 -1.90 -8.75 1.68
CA GLY A 19 -3.19 -8.29 1.15
C GLY A 19 -3.11 -7.09 0.21
N VAL A 20 -1.95 -6.42 0.13
CA VAL A 20 -1.72 -5.31 -0.79
C VAL A 20 -1.04 -5.82 -2.06
N LYS A 21 -1.49 -5.35 -3.24
CA LYS A 21 -0.95 -5.79 -4.53
C LYS A 21 0.55 -5.44 -4.63
N ARG A 22 1.37 -6.41 -5.07
CA ARG A 22 2.83 -6.24 -5.17
C ARG A 22 3.26 -5.04 -6.02
N ASN A 23 2.55 -4.75 -7.11
CA ASN A 23 2.87 -3.59 -7.95
C ASN A 23 2.63 -2.24 -7.24
N ILE A 24 1.62 -2.18 -6.35
CA ILE A 24 1.37 -0.99 -5.52
C ILE A 24 2.53 -0.82 -4.53
N ILE A 25 2.90 -1.89 -3.83
CA ILE A 25 4.04 -1.90 -2.89
C ILE A 25 5.34 -1.48 -3.61
N ALA A 26 5.57 -1.97 -4.82
CA ALA A 26 6.77 -1.70 -5.58
C ALA A 26 6.86 -0.22 -6.04
N ARG A 27 5.75 0.36 -6.52
CA ARG A 27 5.72 1.66 -7.20
C ARG A 27 5.27 2.85 -6.34
N MET A 28 4.42 2.63 -5.34
CA MET A 28 3.69 3.70 -4.64
C MET A 28 3.92 3.74 -3.12
N ILE A 29 4.68 2.78 -2.58
CA ILE A 29 4.99 2.71 -1.15
C ILE A 29 6.50 2.72 -0.99
N ASN A 30 6.99 3.61 -0.14
CA ASN A 30 8.40 3.93 0.06
C ASN A 30 8.82 3.40 1.43
N PHE A 31 10.11 3.27 1.71
CA PHE A 31 10.56 2.91 3.07
C PHE A 31 10.00 3.87 4.13
N ASP A 32 9.98 5.17 3.83
CA ASP A 32 9.54 6.19 4.77
C ASP A 32 8.03 6.13 5.06
N ASP A 33 7.23 5.59 4.13
CA ASP A 33 5.81 5.32 4.40
C ASP A 33 5.64 4.26 5.51
N TYR A 34 6.51 3.25 5.53
CA TYR A 34 6.50 2.22 6.59
C TYR A 34 6.95 2.79 7.93
N THR A 35 8.00 3.63 7.94
CA THR A 35 8.48 4.24 9.19
C THR A 35 7.47 5.23 9.73
N TYR A 36 6.85 6.05 8.88
CA TYR A 36 5.78 6.97 9.26
C TYR A 36 4.58 6.22 9.84
N CYS A 37 4.09 5.19 9.14
CA CYS A 37 2.96 4.36 9.59
C CYS A 37 3.19 3.77 10.99
N LEU A 38 4.40 3.24 11.25
CA LEU A 38 4.73 2.60 12.52
C LEU A 38 5.03 3.59 13.64
N ARG A 39 5.66 4.74 13.35
CA ARG A 39 6.04 5.73 14.38
C ARG A 39 4.87 6.56 14.84
N GLU A 40 4.03 6.97 13.91
CA GLU A 40 2.88 7.82 14.22
C GLU A 40 1.63 6.98 14.58
N GLU A 41 1.71 5.65 14.46
CA GLU A 41 0.57 4.75 14.59
C GLU A 41 -0.61 5.14 13.68
N ILE A 42 -0.31 5.63 12.47
CA ILE A 42 -1.31 6.05 11.49
C ILE A 42 -1.39 5.06 10.33
N GLU A 43 -2.61 4.68 9.96
CA GLU A 43 -2.85 3.93 8.75
C GLU A 43 -2.54 4.77 7.51
N THR A 44 -1.71 4.24 6.62
CA THR A 44 -1.44 4.91 5.34
C THR A 44 -2.41 4.38 4.31
N SER A 45 -3.19 5.25 3.68
CA SER A 45 -4.10 4.88 2.59
C SER A 45 -3.58 5.35 1.23
N ARG A 46 -4.01 4.66 0.17
CA ARG A 46 -3.71 5.03 -1.22
C ARG A 46 -4.98 5.01 -2.05
N CYS A 47 -5.16 6.06 -2.86
CA CYS A 47 -6.22 6.15 -3.83
C CYS A 47 -5.79 5.53 -5.17
N ARG A 48 -6.71 4.81 -5.80
CA ARG A 48 -6.57 4.35 -7.17
C ARG A 48 -7.83 4.68 -7.95
N SER A 49 -7.64 5.23 -9.14
CA SER A 49 -8.67 5.25 -10.16
C SER A 49 -8.56 4.01 -11.06
N TYR A 50 -9.71 3.46 -11.46
CA TYR A 50 -9.79 2.46 -12.52
C TYR A 50 -11.12 2.54 -13.25
N ILE A 51 -11.12 2.14 -14.52
CA ILE A 51 -12.34 2.07 -15.32
C ILE A 51 -13.05 0.74 -15.00
N ARG A 52 -14.36 0.81 -14.77
CA ARG A 52 -15.21 -0.36 -14.56
C ARG A 52 -16.40 -0.30 -15.51
N PHE A 53 -16.82 -1.47 -15.98
CA PHE A 53 -18.06 -1.60 -16.75
C PHE A 53 -19.05 -2.49 -15.99
N LYS A 54 -20.33 -2.13 -16.01
CA LYS A 54 -21.43 -2.93 -15.45
C LYS A 54 -22.71 -2.59 -16.22
N LEU A 55 -23.52 -3.60 -16.58
CA LEU A 55 -24.76 -3.40 -17.35
C LEU A 55 -24.58 -2.52 -18.60
N HIS A 56 -23.47 -2.70 -19.32
CA HIS A 56 -23.07 -1.91 -20.50
C HIS A 56 -22.77 -0.44 -20.26
N GLU A 57 -22.76 0.03 -19.01
CA GLU A 57 -22.30 1.37 -18.67
C GLU A 57 -20.82 1.36 -18.26
N VAL A 58 -20.05 2.29 -18.80
CA VAL A 58 -18.63 2.49 -18.49
C VAL A 58 -18.50 3.71 -17.59
N TYR A 59 -17.84 3.54 -16.46
CA TYR A 59 -17.62 4.64 -15.52
C TYR A 59 -16.26 4.53 -14.84
N THR A 60 -15.75 5.67 -14.38
CA THR A 60 -14.50 5.75 -13.62
C THR A 60 -14.82 5.56 -12.14
N VAL A 61 -14.09 4.65 -11.49
CA VAL A 61 -14.19 4.40 -10.06
C VAL A 61 -12.97 5.00 -9.37
N PHE A 62 -13.20 5.72 -8.28
CA PHE A 62 -12.17 6.16 -7.35
C PHE A 62 -12.29 5.33 -6.06
N GLU A 63 -11.29 4.52 -5.78
CA GLU A 63 -11.25 3.70 -4.56
C GLU A 63 -10.01 4.07 -3.72
N THR A 64 -10.25 4.46 -2.47
CA THR A 64 -9.21 4.60 -1.44
C THR A 64 -9.15 3.32 -0.63
N LYS A 65 -7.95 2.74 -0.48
CA LYS A 65 -7.72 1.55 0.34
C LYS A 65 -6.56 1.76 1.29
N ILE A 66 -6.65 1.15 2.47
CA ILE A 66 -5.54 1.07 3.40
C ILE A 66 -4.40 0.29 2.73
N ALA A 67 -3.22 0.90 2.72
CA ALA A 67 -2.00 0.39 2.11
C ALA A 67 -1.00 -0.10 3.16
N LEU A 68 -0.95 0.53 4.32
CA LEU A 68 -0.17 0.11 5.49
C LEU A 68 -1.00 0.39 6.74
N SER A 69 -0.93 -0.50 7.73
CA SER A 69 -1.58 -0.33 9.03
C SER A 69 -0.58 -0.70 10.12
N PRO A 70 -0.43 0.11 11.18
CA PRO A 70 0.45 -0.20 12.30
C PRO A 70 -0.10 -1.37 13.14
N TYR A 71 -1.40 -1.64 13.03
CA TYR A 71 -2.10 -2.70 13.73
C TYR A 71 -2.08 -4.03 12.98
N ASP A 72 -1.40 -4.07 11.83
CA ASP A 72 -1.15 -5.28 11.05
C ASP A 72 -0.07 -6.12 11.76
N GLY A 73 -0.44 -6.65 12.93
CA GLY A 73 0.44 -7.26 13.92
C GLY A 73 -0.13 -8.51 14.61
N LYS A 74 -1.20 -9.11 14.08
CA LYS A 74 -1.66 -10.47 14.45
C LYS A 74 -2.04 -11.27 13.22
#